data_AF-A0AAU4YBX5-F1
#
_entry.id   AF-A0AAU4YBX5-F1
#
_cell.length_a   1.000
_cell.length_b   1.000
_cell.length_c   1.000
_cell.angle_alpha   90.00
_cell.angle_beta   90.00
_cell.angle_gamma   90.00
#
_symmetry.space_group_name_H-M   'P 1'
#
loop_
_entity.id
_entity.type
_entity.pdbx_description
1 polymer ?
#
loop_
_entity_poly.entity_id
_entity_poly.type
_entity_poly.pdbx_seq_one_letter_code
_entity_poly.pdbx_strand_id
1 'polypeptide(L)'
;MNDYWTQAHFAVEHEDAETLARLLAAGTDPNEVQGNSTLLTHAIDVEGDSTLQSGRPLTVHTTAILLAFGADPQLADPDGHTPMHMAEQYDHTLAIELLRRHISWQDGAGI
;
A
#
# COMPACT_ATOMS: atom_id res chain seq x y z
N MET A 1 -18.85 -14.28 -9.67
CA MET A 1 -18.82 -13.00 -8.95
C MET A 1 -17.62 -12.30 -9.54
N ASN A 2 -17.86 -11.30 -10.37
CA ASN A 2 -16.80 -10.59 -11.08
C ASN A 2 -16.40 -9.40 -10.19
N ASP A 3 -15.66 -9.69 -9.13
CA ASP A 3 -14.98 -8.70 -8.32
C ASP A 3 -13.85 -8.13 -9.19
N TYR A 4 -14.22 -7.24 -10.11
CA TYR A 4 -13.30 -6.64 -11.06
C TYR A 4 -12.45 -5.66 -10.29
N TRP A 5 -11.25 -6.08 -9.91
CA TRP A 5 -10.29 -5.15 -9.36
C TRP A 5 -10.07 -3.98 -10.32
N THR A 6 -9.86 -2.77 -9.80
CA THR A 6 -9.39 -1.64 -10.58
C THR A 6 -8.04 -2.04 -11.16
N GLN A 7 -7.62 -1.33 -12.20
CA GLN A 7 -6.33 -1.61 -12.82
C GLN A 7 -5.18 -1.45 -11.81
N ALA A 8 -5.30 -0.53 -10.84
CA ALA A 8 -4.27 -0.35 -9.83
C ALA A 8 -4.31 -1.43 -8.74
N HIS A 9 -5.49 -1.87 -8.26
CA HIS A 9 -5.58 -3.02 -7.35
C HIS A 9 -5.08 -4.31 -8.01
N PHE A 10 -5.35 -4.51 -9.31
CA PHE A 10 -4.78 -5.63 -10.05
C PHE A 10 -3.24 -5.55 -10.14
N ALA A 11 -2.69 -4.35 -10.36
CA ALA A 11 -1.24 -4.18 -10.36
C ALA A 11 -0.63 -4.44 -8.97
N VAL A 12 -1.31 -4.03 -7.90
CA VAL A 12 -0.88 -4.28 -6.51
C VAL A 12 -0.89 -5.77 -6.19
N GLU A 13 -1.97 -6.50 -6.51
CA GLU A 13 -2.07 -7.94 -6.28
C GLU A 13 -0.89 -8.71 -6.88
N HIS A 14 -0.47 -8.31 -8.08
CA HIS A 14 0.60 -8.97 -8.81
C HIS A 14 2.01 -8.41 -8.51
N GLU A 15 2.14 -7.53 -7.51
CA GLU A 15 3.36 -6.78 -7.19
C GLU A 15 3.98 -6.07 -8.41
N ASP A 16 3.14 -5.68 -9.39
CA ASP A 16 3.56 -5.04 -10.65
C ASP A 16 3.79 -3.54 -10.44
N ALA A 17 4.94 -3.25 -9.85
CA ALA A 17 5.42 -1.90 -9.56
C ALA A 17 5.47 -0.99 -10.81
N GLU A 18 5.80 -1.53 -11.99
CA GLU A 18 5.89 -0.74 -13.23
C GLU A 18 4.51 -0.29 -13.68
N THR A 19 3.56 -1.22 -13.74
CA THR A 19 2.17 -0.91 -14.13
C THR A 19 1.53 0.02 -13.10
N LEU A 20 1.74 -0.22 -11.81
CA LEU A 20 1.22 0.63 -10.74
C LEU A 20 1.74 2.07 -10.87
N ALA A 21 3.05 2.26 -11.03
CA ALA A 21 3.65 3.58 -11.20
C ALA A 21 3.10 4.31 -12.45
N ARG A 22 2.86 3.59 -13.55
CA ARG A 22 2.25 4.17 -14.76
C ARG A 22 0.82 4.63 -14.53
N LEU A 23 0.01 3.85 -13.82
CA LEU A 23 -1.37 4.20 -13.52
C LEU A 23 -1.44 5.44 -12.62
N LEU A 24 -0.64 5.48 -11.55
CA LEU A 24 -0.56 6.63 -10.65
C LEU A 24 -0.05 7.88 -11.39
N ALA A 25 0.96 7.74 -12.26
CA ALA A 25 1.42 8.84 -13.11
C ALA A 25 0.37 9.33 -14.12
N ALA A 26 -0.57 8.48 -14.51
CA ALA A 26 -1.71 8.84 -15.35
C ALA A 26 -2.85 9.53 -14.58
N GLY A 27 -2.71 9.68 -13.25
CA GLY A 27 -3.69 10.36 -12.40
C GLY A 27 -4.67 9.43 -11.70
N THR A 28 -4.40 8.12 -11.65
CA THR A 28 -5.13 7.23 -10.73
C THR A 28 -4.97 7.73 -9.29
N ASP A 29 -6.07 7.78 -8.55
CA ASP A 29 -6.04 8.19 -7.15
C ASP A 29 -5.28 7.15 -6.30
N PRO A 30 -4.16 7.52 -5.64
CA PRO A 30 -3.41 6.58 -4.80
C PRO A 30 -4.19 6.13 -3.55
N ASN A 31 -5.31 6.77 -3.23
CA ASN A 31 -6.18 6.47 -2.10
C ASN A 31 -7.46 5.73 -2.50
N GLU A 32 -7.58 5.27 -3.75
CA GLU A 32 -8.76 4.53 -4.17
C GLU A 32 -8.97 3.29 -3.28
N VAL A 33 -10.24 3.01 -3.02
CA VAL A 33 -10.69 1.88 -2.21
C VAL A 33 -11.43 0.91 -3.10
N GLN A 34 -11.11 -0.38 -2.97
CA GLN A 34 -11.86 -1.41 -3.61
C GLN A 34 -12.09 -2.63 -2.73
N GLY A 35 -13.35 -3.07 -2.70
CA GLY A 35 -13.77 -4.11 -1.76
C GLY A 35 -13.52 -3.63 -0.34
N ASN A 36 -12.55 -4.27 0.31
CA ASN A 36 -12.21 -4.09 1.72
C ASN A 36 -10.83 -3.46 1.92
N SER A 37 -10.22 -2.91 0.87
CA SER A 37 -8.85 -2.40 0.95
C SER A 37 -8.69 -1.05 0.26
N THR A 38 -7.83 -0.21 0.82
CA THR A 38 -7.19 0.88 0.06
C THR A 38 -6.05 0.27 -0.76
N LEU A 39 -5.55 0.97 -1.79
CA LEU A 39 -4.32 0.54 -2.47
C LEU A 39 -3.16 0.32 -1.49
N LEU A 40 -3.02 1.19 -0.48
CA LEU A 40 -1.90 1.12 0.46
C LEU A 40 -2.03 -0.04 1.44
N THR A 41 -3.23 -0.33 1.96
CA THR A 41 -3.44 -1.50 2.82
C THR A 41 -3.34 -2.81 2.02
N HIS A 42 -3.83 -2.84 0.77
CA HIS A 42 -3.69 -3.99 -0.12
C HIS A 42 -2.22 -4.28 -0.45
N ALA A 43 -1.42 -3.25 -0.72
CA ALA A 43 0.01 -3.43 -1.01
C ALA A 43 0.77 -4.08 0.15
N ILE A 44 0.55 -3.62 1.38
CA ILE A 44 1.20 -4.17 2.57
C ILE A 44 0.74 -5.61 2.83
N ASP A 45 -0.54 -5.89 2.63
CA ASP A 45 -1.13 -7.23 2.74
C ASP A 45 -0.47 -8.21 1.77
N VAL A 46 -0.41 -7.86 0.48
CA VAL A 46 0.19 -8.69 -0.57
C VAL A 46 1.68 -8.90 -0.33
N GLU A 47 2.43 -7.85 -0.03
CA GLU A 47 3.87 -7.96 0.24
C GLU A 47 4.16 -8.86 1.47
N GLY A 48 3.33 -8.75 2.52
CA GLY A 48 3.41 -9.62 3.70
C GLY A 48 3.06 -11.07 3.37
N ASP A 49 1.90 -11.29 2.77
CA ASP A 49 1.36 -12.62 2.49
C ASP A 49 2.19 -13.40 1.44
N SER A 50 2.66 -12.72 0.39
CA SER A 50 3.59 -13.29 -0.61
C SER A 50 4.83 -13.90 0.03
N THR A 51 5.36 -13.28 1.09
CA THR A 51 6.57 -13.75 1.77
C THR A 51 6.30 -14.97 2.62
N LEU A 52 5.18 -14.99 3.33
CA LEU A 52 4.74 -16.12 4.14
C LEU A 52 4.47 -17.35 3.27
N GLN A 53 3.87 -17.16 2.09
CA GLN A 53 3.54 -18.24 1.17
C GLN A 53 4.74 -18.75 0.36
N SER A 54 5.51 -17.84 -0.23
CA SER A 54 6.56 -18.21 -1.19
C SER A 54 7.94 -18.37 -0.55
N GLY A 55 8.12 -17.92 0.70
CA GLY A 55 9.45 -17.83 1.34
C GLY A 55 10.39 -16.86 0.64
N ARG A 56 9.86 -15.97 -0.21
CA ARG A 56 10.63 -14.93 -0.89
C ARG A 56 10.98 -13.80 0.09
N PRO A 57 12.06 -13.05 -0.16
CA PRO A 57 12.38 -11.89 0.66
C PRO A 57 11.23 -10.87 0.66
N LEU A 58 11.00 -10.26 1.82
CA LEU A 58 10.04 -9.18 2.00
C LEU A 58 10.33 -7.99 1.09
N THR A 59 9.33 -7.62 0.31
CA THR A 59 9.34 -6.49 -0.63
C THR A 59 8.63 -5.29 -0.01
N VAL A 60 8.92 -4.09 -0.52
CA VAL A 60 8.25 -2.84 -0.10
C VAL A 60 8.02 -1.91 -1.30
N HIS A 61 8.05 -2.46 -2.51
CA HIS A 61 8.09 -1.68 -3.75
C HIS A 61 6.76 -1.00 -4.03
N THR A 62 5.64 -1.72 -3.92
CA THR A 62 4.31 -1.16 -4.19
C THR A 62 3.93 -0.17 -3.09
N THR A 63 4.24 -0.51 -1.83
CA THR A 63 4.10 0.39 -0.68
C THR A 63 4.87 1.70 -0.88
N ALA A 64 6.16 1.62 -1.25
CA ALA A 64 6.98 2.81 -1.47
C ALA A 64 6.48 3.67 -2.65
N ILE A 65 6.01 3.05 -3.73
CA ILE A 65 5.45 3.75 -4.89
C ILE A 65 4.19 4.51 -4.47
N LEU A 66 3.24 3.86 -3.80
CA LEU A 66 1.99 4.50 -3.37
C LEU A 66 2.26 5.71 -2.48
N LEU A 67 3.15 5.58 -1.50
CA LEU A 67 3.56 6.67 -0.62
C LEU A 67 4.25 7.82 -1.39
N ALA A 68 5.07 7.51 -2.39
CA ALA A 68 5.73 8.52 -3.23
C ALA A 68 4.73 9.30 -4.10
N PHE A 69 3.61 8.69 -4.49
CA PHE A 69 2.53 9.33 -5.23
C PHE A 69 1.47 10.00 -4.33
N GLY A 70 1.67 10.00 -3.01
CA GLY A 70 0.81 10.71 -2.07
C GLY A 70 -0.36 9.89 -1.54
N ALA A 71 -0.26 8.55 -1.52
CA ALA A 71 -1.14 7.74 -0.69
C ALA A 71 -1.07 8.21 0.77
N ASP A 72 -2.21 8.36 1.40
CA ASP A 72 -2.33 8.77 2.80
C ASP A 72 -1.94 7.60 3.70
N PRO A 73 -0.81 7.69 4.44
CA PRO A 73 -0.34 6.61 5.30
C PRO A 73 -1.24 6.37 6.51
N GLN A 74 -2.23 7.23 6.77
CA GLN A 74 -3.17 7.14 7.89
C GLN A 74 -4.59 6.75 7.44
N LEU A 75 -4.85 6.65 6.13
CA LEU A 75 -6.16 6.29 5.63
C LEU A 75 -6.47 4.83 5.94
N ALA A 76 -7.45 4.60 6.80
CA ALA A 76 -7.94 3.26 7.10
C ALA A 76 -8.79 2.72 5.95
N ASP A 77 -8.72 1.41 5.73
CA ASP A 77 -9.62 0.70 4.84
C ASP A 77 -11.04 0.55 5.43
N PRO A 78 -12.02 0.04 4.66
CA PRO A 78 -13.39 -0.15 5.13
C PRO A 78 -13.59 -1.01 6.38
N ASP A 79 -12.65 -1.93 6.70
CA ASP A 79 -12.68 -2.73 7.92
C ASP A 79 -12.02 -2.00 9.11
N GLY A 80 -11.47 -0.81 8.87
CA GLY A 80 -10.84 0.02 9.89
C GLY A 80 -9.37 -0.31 10.13
N HIS A 81 -8.75 -1.15 9.30
CA HIS A 81 -7.31 -1.38 9.41
C HIS A 81 -6.56 -0.21 8.76
N THR A 82 -5.56 0.29 9.47
CA THR A 82 -4.65 1.31 8.93
C THR A 82 -3.48 0.61 8.25
N PRO A 83 -2.76 1.29 7.34
CA PRO A 83 -1.50 0.79 6.80
C PRO A 83 -0.52 0.36 7.90
N MET A 84 -0.45 1.11 9.01
CA MET A 84 0.39 0.75 10.15
C MET A 84 -0.07 -0.55 10.81
N HIS A 85 -1.38 -0.73 11.07
CA HIS A 85 -1.90 -1.96 11.64
C HIS A 85 -1.56 -3.19 10.78
N MET A 86 -1.69 -3.08 9.46
CA MET A 86 -1.32 -4.16 8.54
C MET A 86 0.18 -4.45 8.61
N ALA A 87 1.03 -3.42 8.57
CA ALA A 87 2.47 -3.58 8.61
C ALA A 87 2.95 -4.23 9.92
N GLU A 88 2.34 -3.87 11.05
CA GLU A 88 2.60 -4.50 12.36
C GLU A 88 2.14 -5.96 12.41
N GLN A 89 0.97 -6.28 11.84
CA GLN A 89 0.45 -7.65 11.79
C GLN A 89 1.39 -8.62 11.05
N TYR A 90 2.04 -8.15 9.99
CA TYR A 90 2.98 -8.94 9.19
C TYR A 90 4.45 -8.84 9.67
N ASP A 91 4.74 -8.12 10.76
CA ASP A 91 6.11 -7.75 11.16
C ASP A 91 6.90 -7.10 9.99
N HIS A 92 6.20 -6.37 9.12
CA HIS A 92 6.73 -5.76 7.90
C HIS A 92 7.58 -4.52 8.21
N THR A 93 8.78 -4.78 8.71
CA THR A 93 9.66 -3.74 9.30
C THR A 93 9.98 -2.62 8.30
N LEU A 94 10.09 -2.93 7.00
CA LEU A 94 10.35 -1.93 5.97
C LEU A 94 9.14 -1.01 5.76
N ALA A 95 7.93 -1.56 5.68
CA ALA A 95 6.70 -0.77 5.58
C ALA A 95 6.50 0.10 6.82
N ILE A 96 6.73 -0.43 8.03
CA ILE A 96 6.66 0.33 9.29
C ILE A 96 7.57 1.56 9.23
N GLU A 97 8.83 1.40 8.86
CA GLU A 97 9.78 2.52 8.81
C GLU A 97 9.41 3.56 7.74
N LEU A 98 8.90 3.13 6.58
CA LEU A 98 8.41 4.05 5.55
C LEU A 98 7.18 4.83 6.02
N LEU A 99 6.19 4.16 6.62
CA LEU A 99 4.98 4.80 7.12
C LEU A 99 5.31 5.81 8.22
N ARG A 100 6.13 5.44 9.21
CA ARG A 100 6.58 6.35 10.28
C ARG A 100 7.26 7.58 9.71
N ARG A 101 8.13 7.39 8.72
CA ARG A 101 8.77 8.48 8.02
C ARG A 101 7.71 9.41 7.42
N HIS A 102 6.83 8.92 6.54
CA HIS A 102 5.81 9.73 5.90
C HIS A 102 4.87 10.46 6.88
N ILE A 103 4.41 9.79 7.94
CA ILE A 103 3.55 10.39 8.98
C ILE A 103 4.30 11.53 9.70
N SER A 104 5.55 11.32 10.08
CA SER A 104 6.36 12.36 10.74
C SER A 104 6.61 13.59 9.85
N TRP A 105 6.68 13.41 8.53
CA TRP A 105 6.76 14.53 7.59
C TRP A 105 5.46 15.34 7.51
N GLN A 106 4.31 14.70 7.68
CA GLN A 106 3.02 15.39 7.66
C GLN A 106 2.76 16.19 8.95
N ASP A 107 3.22 15.71 10.11
CA ASP A 107 3.07 16.41 11.40
C ASP A 107 3.98 17.66 11.51
N GLY A 108 5.13 17.65 10.80
CA GLY A 108 6.10 18.76 10.81
C GLY A 108 5.89 19.86 9.76
N ALA A 109 4.98 19.70 8.80
CA ALA A 109 4.77 20.62 7.68
C ALA A 109 3.79 21.78 7.97
N GLY A 110 3.57 22.11 9.25
CA GLY A 110 2.67 23.17 9.72
C GLY A 110 3.39 24.40 10.29
N ILE A 111 4.38 24.98 9.60
CA ILE A 111 4.94 26.31 9.92
C ILE A 111 4.91 27.28 8.74
#